data_AF-A0A819ZRA6-F1
#
_entry.id   AF-A0A819ZRA6-F1
#
_cell.length_a   1.000
_cell.length_b   1.000
_cell.length_c   1.000
_cell.angle_alpha   90.00
_cell.angle_beta   90.00
_cell.angle_gamma   90.00
#
_symmetry.space_group_name_H-M   'P 1'
#
loop_
_entity.id
_entity.type
_entity.pdbx_description
1 polymer ?
#
loop_
_entity_poly.entity_id
_entity_poly.type
_entity_poly.pdbx_seq_one_letter_code
_entity_poly.pdbx_strand_id
1 'polypeptide(L)'
;MEIAMKSCIEHLSIELWIEIFSYLEAHVLLQAFTNLNHYFDQLIASNHLLFNVHLGKSNRNPLEYSIQPYWPEKILNRIISIQPIIQHKISHIPEFLRWHCTKLIQLKSLTMKLRGREIAHVCSALQQLNSLHYLSIKVVP
;
A
#
# COMPACT_ATOMS: atom_id res chain seq x y z
N MET A 1 -11.99 35.68 -10.41
CA MET A 1 -11.27 34.43 -10.77
C MET A 1 -10.02 34.42 -9.89
N GLU A 2 -10.08 33.78 -8.73
CA GLU A 2 -8.94 33.74 -7.81
C GLU A 2 -7.89 32.79 -8.37
N ILE A 3 -6.72 33.32 -8.69
CA ILE A 3 -5.55 32.52 -9.01
C ILE A 3 -5.09 31.94 -7.68
N ALA A 4 -5.40 30.68 -7.41
CA ALA A 4 -4.87 29.98 -6.24
C ALA A 4 -3.33 30.04 -6.34
N MET A 5 -2.70 30.81 -5.45
CA MET A 5 -1.25 30.87 -5.36
C MET A 5 -0.75 29.48 -4.99
N LYS A 6 0.00 28.86 -5.91
CA LYS A 6 0.72 27.63 -5.64
C LYS A 6 1.65 27.86 -4.45
N SER A 7 1.57 26.99 -3.46
CA SER A 7 2.51 27.05 -2.34
C SER A 7 3.96 26.86 -2.84
N CYS A 8 4.96 27.38 -2.13
CA CYS A 8 6.38 27.26 -2.55
C CYS A 8 6.81 25.81 -2.82
N ILE A 9 6.15 24.85 -2.16
CA ILE A 9 6.42 23.42 -2.27
C ILE A 9 5.92 22.81 -3.60
N GLU A 10 4.91 23.40 -4.24
CA GLU A 10 4.39 22.98 -5.55
C GLU A 10 5.29 23.42 -6.73
N HIS A 11 6.33 24.21 -6.44
CA HIS A 11 7.36 24.58 -7.43
C HIS A 11 8.46 23.52 -7.56
N LEU A 12 8.52 22.53 -6.65
CA LEU A 12 9.39 21.38 -6.81
C LEU A 12 8.98 20.57 -8.04
N SER A 13 9.96 20.01 -8.73
CA SER A 13 9.68 19.16 -9.89
C SER A 13 8.96 17.88 -9.46
N ILE A 14 8.18 17.30 -10.37
CA ILE A 14 7.41 16.08 -10.08
C ILE A 14 8.35 14.91 -9.74
N GLU A 15 9.54 14.87 -10.35
CA GLU A 15 10.56 13.86 -10.12
C GLU A 15 11.08 13.90 -8.68
N LEU A 16 11.33 15.11 -8.15
CA LEU A 16 11.73 15.27 -6.75
C LEU A 16 10.64 14.81 -5.79
N TRP A 17 9.37 15.09 -6.11
CA TRP A 17 8.25 14.61 -5.31
C TRP A 17 8.10 13.09 -5.34
N ILE A 18 8.23 12.47 -6.52
CA ILE A 18 8.22 11.00 -6.64
C ILE A 18 9.35 10.39 -5.82
N GLU A 19 10.55 10.98 -5.89
CA GLU A 19 11.71 10.55 -5.10
C GLU A 19 11.42 10.67 -3.60
N ILE A 20 10.93 11.81 -3.12
CA ILE A 20 10.55 12.00 -1.70
C ILE A 20 9.49 10.97 -1.28
N PHE A 21 8.45 10.77 -2.09
CA PHE A 21 7.38 9.84 -1.79
C PHE A 21 7.86 8.39 -1.77
N SER A 22 8.92 8.05 -2.52
CA SER A 22 9.50 6.70 -2.50
C SER A 22 10.11 6.32 -1.14
N TYR A 23 10.48 7.30 -0.31
CA TYR A 23 10.98 7.09 1.06
C TYR A 23 9.85 7.00 2.11
N LEU A 24 8.60 7.27 1.72
CA LEU A 24 7.46 7.27 2.62
C LEU A 24 6.62 6.00 2.43
N GLU A 25 6.11 5.47 3.53
CA GLU A 25 5.17 4.36 3.49
C GLU A 25 3.85 4.81 2.85
N ALA A 26 3.20 3.92 2.09
CA ALA A 26 1.97 4.23 1.36
C ALA A 26 0.85 4.78 2.26
N HIS A 27 0.75 4.30 3.50
CA HIS A 27 -0.25 4.79 4.46
C HIS A 27 0.04 6.23 4.93
N VAL A 28 1.31 6.60 5.10
CA VAL A 28 1.71 7.97 5.45
C VAL A 28 1.36 8.92 4.32
N LEU A 29 1.67 8.52 3.07
CA LEU A 29 1.31 9.29 1.89
C LEU A 29 -0.20 9.48 1.78
N LEU A 30 -0.95 8.39 1.97
CA LEU A 30 -2.40 8.42 1.93
C LEU A 30 -2.98 9.38 2.96
N GLN A 31 -2.50 9.32 4.20
CA GLN A 31 -3.02 10.15 5.28
C GLN A 31 -2.63 11.62 5.13
N ALA A 32 -1.39 11.91 4.75
CA ALA A 32 -0.85 13.27 4.75
C ALA A 32 -1.15 14.05 3.46
N PHE A 33 -1.24 13.37 2.31
CA PHE A 33 -1.29 14.04 1.01
C PHE A 33 -2.58 13.78 0.22
N THR A 34 -3.39 12.77 0.56
CA THR A 34 -4.68 12.58 -0.11
C THR A 34 -5.67 13.65 0.34
N ASN A 35 -6.37 14.28 -0.61
CA ASN A 35 -7.28 15.39 -0.39
C ASN A 35 -6.61 16.65 0.21
N LEU A 36 -5.27 16.75 0.16
CA LEU A 36 -4.57 17.96 0.60
C LEU A 36 -4.83 19.10 -0.39
N ASN A 37 -4.58 18.85 -1.67
CA ASN A 37 -4.99 19.67 -2.79
C ASN A 37 -4.92 18.86 -4.09
N HIS A 38 -5.50 19.41 -5.16
CA HIS A 38 -5.55 18.76 -6.47
C HIS A 38 -4.16 18.39 -7.02
N TYR A 39 -3.13 19.19 -6.76
CA TYR A 39 -1.78 18.91 -7.23
C TYR A 39 -1.21 17.63 -6.59
N PHE A 40 -1.29 17.49 -5.27
CA PHE A 40 -0.83 16.29 -4.57
C PHE A 40 -1.71 15.07 -4.88
N ASP A 41 -3.01 15.26 -5.08
CA ASP A 41 -3.89 14.18 -5.50
C ASP A 41 -3.50 13.61 -6.87
N GLN A 42 -3.06 14.46 -7.81
CA GLN A 42 -2.51 14.05 -9.10
C GLN A 42 -1.15 13.36 -8.97
N LEU A 43 -0.28 13.88 -8.09
CA LEU A 43 1.03 13.30 -7.81
C LEU A 43 0.92 11.88 -7.24
N ILE A 44 0.07 11.71 -6.22
CA ILE A 44 -0.27 10.40 -5.65
C ILE A 44 -0.93 9.50 -6.69
N ALA A 45 -1.73 10.08 -7.60
CA ALA A 45 -2.36 9.39 -8.71
C ALA A 45 -1.40 9.04 -9.87
N SER A 46 -0.13 9.45 -9.82
CA SER A 46 0.84 9.24 -10.89
C SER A 46 1.19 7.78 -11.08
N ASN A 47 1.35 7.35 -12.34
CA ASN A 47 1.81 6.01 -12.70
C ASN A 47 3.30 5.78 -12.41
N HIS A 48 4.05 6.86 -12.20
CA HIS A 48 5.47 6.79 -11.86
C HIS A 48 5.71 6.48 -10.38
N LEU A 49 4.68 6.61 -9.55
CA LEU A 49 4.76 6.33 -8.12
C LEU A 49 4.25 4.92 -7.82
N LEU A 50 5.18 4.04 -7.46
CA LEU A 50 4.90 2.64 -7.10
C LEU A 50 5.08 2.44 -5.61
N PHE A 51 4.28 1.55 -5.02
CA PHE A 51 4.22 1.38 -3.57
C PHE A 51 4.76 0.04 -3.12
N ASN A 52 5.68 0.10 -2.15
CA ASN A 52 6.01 -1.02 -1.29
C ASN A 52 5.23 -0.83 0.02
N VAL A 53 4.50 -1.86 0.45
CA VAL A 53 3.61 -1.77 1.61
C VAL A 53 4.05 -2.77 2.67
N HIS A 54 4.31 -2.25 3.87
CA HIS A 54 4.54 -3.07 5.05
C HIS A 54 3.28 -3.12 5.93
N LEU A 55 2.78 -4.32 6.24
CA LEU A 55 1.57 -4.54 7.04
C LEU A 55 1.87 -5.32 8.34
N GLY A 56 1.51 -4.84 9.54
CA GLY A 56 1.60 -5.62 10.79
C GLY A 56 1.55 -4.85 12.13
N LYS A 57 0.71 -5.29 13.08
CA LYS A 57 0.26 -4.60 14.33
C LYS A 57 1.27 -3.83 15.21
N SER A 58 1.71 -2.63 14.85
CA SER A 58 2.39 -1.70 15.75
C SER A 58 1.55 -1.33 16.99
N ASN A 59 2.15 -1.56 18.15
CA ASN A 59 1.58 -1.20 19.45
C ASN A 59 1.88 0.27 19.84
N ARG A 60 2.70 0.99 19.07
CA ARG A 60 3.24 2.30 19.48
C ARG A 60 2.54 3.48 18.82
N ASN A 61 1.75 3.24 17.78
CA ASN A 61 1.06 4.29 17.07
C ASN A 61 -0.33 3.81 16.62
N PRO A 62 -1.43 4.35 17.17
CA PRO A 62 -2.79 4.01 16.69
C PRO A 62 -3.00 4.38 15.21
N LEU A 63 -2.13 5.23 14.65
CA LEU A 63 -2.12 5.60 13.24
C LEU A 63 -1.46 4.54 12.32
N GLU A 64 -0.65 3.62 12.87
CA GLU A 64 0.03 2.58 12.07
C GLU A 64 -0.85 1.36 11.78
N TYR A 65 -2.08 1.34 12.29
CA TYR A 65 -3.08 0.31 12.00
C TYR A 65 -4.30 0.93 11.36
N SER A 66 -4.39 0.83 10.05
CA SER A 66 -5.65 0.33 9.53
C SER A 66 -5.44 -0.33 8.18
N ILE A 67 -5.65 -1.64 8.21
CA ILE A 67 -6.40 -2.33 7.18
C ILE A 67 -7.74 -1.58 7.12
N GLN A 68 -7.76 -0.39 6.51
CA GLN A 68 -9.03 0.24 6.21
C GLN A 68 -9.62 -0.63 5.12
N PRO A 69 -10.91 -0.99 5.22
CA PRO A 69 -11.60 -1.65 4.12
C PRO A 69 -11.59 -0.78 2.84
N TYR A 70 -11.16 0.49 2.94
CA TYR A 70 -11.16 1.45 1.83
C TYR A 70 -9.76 2.04 1.62
N TRP A 71 -8.92 1.31 0.89
CA TRP A 71 -7.77 1.92 0.23
C TRP A 71 -8.24 2.44 -1.14
N PRO A 72 -7.85 3.66 -1.55
CA PRO A 72 -8.21 4.17 -2.87
C PRO A 72 -7.69 3.24 -3.97
N GLU A 73 -8.55 2.90 -4.93
CA GLU A 73 -8.20 2.01 -6.04
C GLU A 73 -6.94 2.49 -6.78
N LYS A 74 -6.80 3.81 -6.96
CA LYS A 74 -5.59 4.42 -7.56
C LYS A 74 -4.29 3.92 -6.89
N ILE A 75 -4.28 3.72 -5.57
CA ILE A 75 -3.10 3.20 -4.85
C ILE A 75 -2.98 1.69 -5.01
N LEU A 76 -4.06 0.95 -4.79
CA LEU A 76 -4.06 -0.52 -4.82
C LEU A 76 -3.47 -1.05 -6.12
N ASN A 77 -3.82 -0.40 -7.23
CA ASN A 77 -3.40 -0.75 -8.58
C ASN A 77 -1.89 -0.55 -8.82
N ARG A 78 -1.18 0.13 -7.91
CA ARG A 78 0.24 0.47 -8.00
C ARG A 78 1.07 -0.12 -6.86
N ILE A 79 0.47 -0.95 -6.00
CA ILE A 79 1.22 -1.72 -5.02
C ILE A 79 2.00 -2.80 -5.75
N ILE A 80 3.34 -2.76 -5.65
CA ILE A 80 4.24 -3.71 -6.30
C ILE A 80 4.78 -4.77 -5.35
N SER A 81 4.80 -4.47 -4.05
CA SER A 81 5.32 -5.36 -3.01
C SER A 81 4.49 -5.23 -1.74
N ILE A 82 4.15 -6.36 -1.13
CA ILE A 82 3.53 -6.41 0.20
C ILE A 82 4.37 -7.32 1.10
N GLN A 83 4.75 -6.82 2.27
CA GLN A 83 5.56 -7.56 3.24
C GLN A 83 5.02 -7.36 4.66
N PRO A 84 5.25 -8.33 5.58
CA PRO A 84 4.85 -8.17 6.95
C PRO A 84 5.85 -7.26 7.69
N ILE A 85 5.38 -6.43 8.61
CA ILE A 85 6.27 -5.76 9.56
C ILE A 85 6.91 -6.85 10.45
N ILE A 86 8.25 -6.92 10.43
CA ILE A 86 9.08 -8.02 10.98
C ILE A 86 8.73 -8.35 12.44
N GLN A 87 8.32 -7.34 13.20
CA GLN A 87 8.12 -7.40 14.65
C GLN A 87 6.83 -8.13 15.09
N HIS A 88 5.91 -8.45 14.18
CA HIS A 88 4.59 -8.97 14.57
C HIS A 88 4.41 -10.47 14.35
N LYS A 89 3.75 -11.09 15.34
CA LYS A 89 3.35 -12.50 15.33
C LYS A 89 2.15 -12.77 14.41
N ILE A 90 1.34 -11.76 14.12
CA ILE A 90 0.11 -11.88 13.32
C ILE A 90 0.25 -11.02 12.07
N SER A 91 0.11 -11.63 10.90
CA SER A 91 0.08 -10.93 9.62
C SER A 91 -1.35 -10.47 9.33
N HIS A 92 -1.50 -9.22 8.90
CA HIS A 92 -2.77 -8.67 8.43
C HIS A 92 -2.95 -8.81 6.91
N ILE A 93 -1.97 -9.42 6.25
CA ILE A 93 -1.98 -9.62 4.80
C ILE A 93 -3.15 -10.51 4.36
N PRO A 94 -3.53 -11.60 5.05
CA PRO A 94 -4.69 -12.39 4.65
C PRO A 94 -5.99 -11.58 4.59
N GLU A 95 -6.20 -10.71 5.57
CA GLU A 95 -7.36 -9.82 5.65
C GLU A 95 -7.30 -8.73 4.58
N PHE A 96 -6.12 -8.15 4.35
CA PHE A 96 -5.90 -7.19 3.27
C PHE A 96 -6.20 -7.79 1.89
N LEU A 97 -5.71 -9.00 1.62
CA LEU A 97 -5.98 -9.72 0.38
C LEU A 97 -7.48 -10.01 0.23
N ARG A 98 -8.16 -10.42 1.31
CA ARG A 98 -9.60 -10.66 1.28
C ARG A 98 -10.39 -9.45 0.77
N TRP A 99 -9.97 -8.23 1.09
CA TRP A 99 -10.67 -7.02 0.66
C TRP A 99 -10.20 -6.48 -0.68
N HIS A 100 -8.90 -6.55 -0.96
CA HIS A 100 -8.29 -5.74 -2.02
C HIS A 100 -7.69 -6.54 -3.17
N CYS A 101 -7.66 -7.88 -3.11
CA CYS A 101 -6.89 -8.71 -4.03
C CYS A 101 -7.16 -8.43 -5.52
N THR A 102 -8.40 -8.20 -5.91
CA THR A 102 -8.79 -7.93 -7.31
C THR A 102 -8.23 -6.62 -7.86
N LYS A 103 -7.80 -5.70 -6.99
CA LYS A 103 -7.25 -4.40 -7.35
C LYS A 103 -5.72 -4.38 -7.35
N LEU A 104 -5.06 -5.45 -6.88
CA LEU A 104 -3.60 -5.56 -6.80
C LEU A 104 -2.97 -5.98 -8.13
N ILE A 105 -3.30 -5.26 -9.21
CA ILE A 105 -2.98 -5.64 -10.59
C ILE A 105 -1.49 -5.54 -10.96
N GLN A 106 -0.70 -4.81 -10.17
CA GLN A 106 0.75 -4.65 -10.36
C GLN A 106 1.57 -5.36 -9.28
N LEU A 107 0.94 -6.14 -8.40
CA LEU A 107 1.64 -6.79 -7.30
C LEU A 107 2.59 -7.86 -7.85
N LYS A 108 3.90 -7.63 -7.69
CA LYS A 108 4.96 -8.53 -8.15
C LYS A 108 5.54 -9.38 -7.03
N SER A 109 5.55 -8.87 -5.80
CA SER A 109 6.15 -9.52 -4.65
C SER A 109 5.22 -9.57 -3.45
N LEU A 110 5.08 -10.74 -2.84
CA LEU A 110 4.22 -10.96 -1.68
C LEU A 110 4.91 -11.86 -0.68
N THR A 111 5.22 -11.32 0.49
CA THR A 111 5.70 -12.09 1.64
C THR A 111 4.62 -12.10 2.70
N MET A 112 4.29 -13.24 3.29
CA MET A 112 3.30 -13.31 4.37
C MET A 112 3.54 -14.45 5.37
N LYS A 113 2.95 -14.31 6.55
CA LYS A 113 2.85 -15.39 7.54
C LYS A 113 1.40 -15.84 7.65
N LEU A 114 1.14 -17.14 7.59
CA LEU A 114 -0.21 -17.70 7.60
C LEU A 114 -0.43 -18.64 8.76
N ARG A 115 -1.61 -18.59 9.38
CA ARG A 115 -2.11 -19.66 10.25
C ARG A 115 -2.78 -20.73 9.39
N GLY A 116 -2.82 -21.97 9.87
CA GLY A 116 -3.45 -23.09 9.13
C GLY A 116 -4.86 -22.80 8.62
N ARG A 117 -5.69 -22.13 9.44
CA ARG A 117 -7.07 -21.75 9.09
C ARG A 117 -7.19 -20.68 7.98
N GLU A 118 -6.13 -19.95 7.69
CA GLU A 118 -6.12 -18.85 6.70
C GLU A 118 -5.75 -19.33 5.30
N ILE A 119 -5.15 -20.51 5.19
CA ILE A 119 -4.58 -21.05 3.94
C ILE A 119 -5.63 -21.10 2.83
N ALA A 120 -6.79 -21.69 3.08
CA ALA A 120 -7.83 -21.86 2.06
C ALA A 120 -8.30 -20.52 1.47
N HIS A 121 -8.54 -19.52 2.33
CA HIS A 121 -8.96 -18.18 1.90
C HIS A 121 -7.88 -17.47 1.10
N VAL A 122 -6.61 -17.59 1.53
CA VAL A 122 -5.49 -16.95 0.85
C VAL A 122 -5.21 -17.61 -0.50
N CYS A 123 -5.28 -18.94 -0.61
CA CYS A 123 -5.11 -19.62 -1.89
C CYS A 123 -6.10 -19.12 -2.95
N SER A 124 -7.37 -18.91 -2.58
CA SER A 124 -8.38 -18.34 -3.49
C SER A 124 -8.07 -16.90 -3.90
N ALA A 125 -7.52 -16.08 -3.00
CA ALA A 125 -7.06 -14.74 -3.35
C ALA A 125 -5.85 -14.79 -4.29
N LEU A 126 -4.86 -15.63 -3.99
CA LEU A 126 -3.64 -15.76 -4.80
C LEU A 126 -3.93 -16.13 -6.26
N GLN A 127 -4.96 -16.95 -6.52
CA GLN A 127 -5.41 -17.29 -7.87
C GLN A 127 -5.86 -16.08 -8.71
N GLN A 128 -6.19 -14.96 -8.08
CA GLN A 128 -6.63 -13.72 -8.74
C GLN A 128 -5.45 -12.77 -9.03
N LEU A 129 -4.26 -13.05 -8.49
CA LEU A 129 -3.06 -12.23 -8.65
C LEU A 129 -2.27 -12.67 -9.90
N ASN A 130 -2.61 -12.09 -11.04
CA ASN A 130 -2.01 -12.45 -12.33
C ASN A 130 -0.57 -11.93 -12.52
N SER A 131 -0.13 -10.96 -11.72
CA SER A 131 1.17 -10.29 -11.86
C SER A 131 2.24 -10.77 -10.88
N LEU A 132 1.93 -11.76 -10.04
CA LEU A 132 2.81 -12.16 -8.94
C LEU A 132 4.00 -12.97 -9.47
N HIS A 133 5.22 -12.47 -9.22
CA HIS A 133 6.46 -13.13 -9.61
C HIS A 133 7.17 -13.79 -8.42
N TYR A 134 7.01 -13.22 -7.23
CA TYR A 134 7.63 -13.69 -5.99
C TYR A 134 6.59 -13.89 -4.90
N LEU A 135 6.55 -15.09 -4.33
CA LEU A 135 5.67 -15.46 -3.23
C LEU A 135 6.50 -16.16 -2.15
N SER A 136 6.45 -15.61 -0.93
CA SER A 136 7.05 -16.20 0.26
C SER A 136 6.00 -16.37 1.34
N ILE A 137 5.70 -17.63 1.69
CA ILE A 137 4.71 -17.97 2.71
C ILE A 137 5.41 -18.72 3.84
N LYS A 138 5.31 -18.18 5.06
CA LYS A 138 5.71 -18.86 6.27
C LYS A 138 4.49 -19.28 7.07
N VAL A 139 4.22 -20.58 7.16
CA VAL A 139 3.16 -21.09 8.02
C VAL A 139 3.60 -20.99 9.47
N VAL A 140 2.76 -20.40 10.31
CA VAL A 140 2.95 -20.30 11.76
C VAL A 140 1.89 -21.14 12.47
N PRO A 141 2.22 -21.72 13.64
CA PRO A 141 1.27 -22.48 14.44
C PRO A 141 0.00 -21.69 14.79
#